data_AF-V9D8Q8-F1
#
_entry.id   AF-V9D8Q8-F1
#
_cell.length_a   1.000
_cell.length_b   1.000
_cell.length_c   1.000
_cell.angle_alpha   90.00
_cell.angle_beta   90.00
_cell.angle_gamma   90.00
#
_symmetry.space_group_name_H-M   'P 1'
#
loop_
_entity.id
_entity.type
_entity.pdbx_description
1 polymer ?
#
loop_
_entity_poly.entity_id
_entity_poly.type
_entity_poly.pdbx_seq_one_letter_code
_entity_poly.pdbx_strand_id
1 'polypeptide(L)' 'MYYFGTNLENRFSVPGFWPTQEQSHRIPYERDEIRAEIERHQRMLRERRTEMQRERESERAKEHEHQQGQGQEKLPT' A
#
# COMPACT_ATOMS: atom_id res chain seq x y z
N MET A 1 -15.06 -33.30 -29.36
CA MET A 1 -14.54 -32.18 -28.57
C MET A 1 -15.70 -31.22 -28.33
N TYR A 2 -16.23 -31.12 -27.10
CA TYR A 2 -17.25 -30.10 -26.81
C TYR A 2 -16.56 -28.73 -26.82
N TYR A 3 -16.95 -27.88 -27.76
CA TYR A 3 -16.39 -26.54 -27.90
C TYR A 3 -16.97 -25.64 -26.80
N PHE A 4 -16.33 -25.65 -25.63
CA PHE A 4 -16.66 -24.69 -24.57
C PHE A 4 -15.98 -23.37 -24.92
N GLY A 5 -16.67 -22.48 -25.64
CA GLY A 5 -16.02 -21.24 -26.08
C GLY A 5 -16.85 -20.21 -26.87
N THR A 6 -18.17 -20.35 -26.98
CA THR A 6 -18.97 -19.41 -27.81
C THR A 6 -19.72 -18.34 -27.01
N ASN A 7 -19.57 -18.29 -25.68
CA ASN A 7 -20.28 -17.35 -24.79
C ASN A 7 -19.34 -16.54 -23.88
N LEU A 8 -18.10 -16.30 -24.30
CA LEU A 8 -17.14 -15.50 -23.51
C LEU A 8 -17.60 -14.03 -23.41
N GLU A 9 -18.10 -13.45 -24.49
CA GLU A 9 -18.57 -12.06 -24.53
C GLU A 9 -19.66 -11.79 -23.49
N ASN A 10 -20.63 -12.68 -23.36
CA ASN A 10 -21.73 -12.51 -22.40
C ASN A 10 -21.34 -12.84 -20.95
N ARG A 11 -20.34 -13.71 -20.73
CA ARG A 11 -19.92 -14.11 -19.37
C ARG A 11 -18.89 -13.17 -18.75
N PHE A 12 -18.12 -12.46 -19.57
CA PHE A 12 -17.04 -11.58 -19.12
C PHE A 12 -17.27 -10.10 -19.42
N SER A 13 -18.37 -9.73 -20.08
CA SER A 13 -18.76 -8.32 -20.17
C SER A 13 -19.37 -7.87 -18.84
N VAL A 14 -18.70 -6.94 -18.18
CA VAL A 14 -19.25 -6.21 -17.04
C VAL A 14 -19.61 -4.81 -17.57
N PRO A 15 -20.91 -4.48 -17.68
CA PRO A 15 -21.32 -3.13 -18.07
C PRO A 15 -20.72 -2.10 -17.10
N GLY A 16 -20.06 -1.08 -17.65
CA GLY A 16 -19.38 -0.07 -16.83
C GLY A 16 -18.14 -0.58 -16.10
N PHE A 17 -17.49 -1.64 -16.59
CA PHE A 17 -16.24 -2.16 -16.03
C PHE A 17 -15.14 -1.10 -15.92
N TRP A 18 -15.01 -0.28 -16.96
CA TRP A 18 -14.03 0.79 -17.00
C TRP A 18 -14.58 2.03 -16.29
N PRO A 19 -13.76 2.70 -15.45
CA PRO A 19 -14.12 3.98 -14.87
C PRO A 19 -14.51 4.98 -15.96
N THR A 20 -15.54 5.77 -15.69
CA THR A 20 -15.88 6.89 -16.57
C THR A 20 -14.79 7.96 -16.53
N GLN A 21 -14.83 8.91 -17.47
CA GLN A 21 -13.92 10.03 -17.47
C GLN A 21 -14.05 10.89 -16.20
N GLU A 22 -15.24 11.01 -15.61
CA GLU A 22 -15.41 11.73 -14.33
C GLU A 22 -14.84 10.97 -13.14
N GLN A 23 -14.81 9.64 -13.21
CA GLN A 23 -14.25 8.76 -12.18
C GLN A 23 -12.72 8.63 -12.29
N SER A 24 -12.13 9.12 -13.38
CA SER A 24 -10.70 9.09 -13.62
C SER A 24 -10.01 10.31 -13.02
N HIS A 25 -8.82 10.11 -12.46
CA HIS A 25 -8.00 11.22 -12.00
C HIS A 25 -7.60 12.12 -13.18
N ARG A 26 -7.69 13.43 -13.00
CA ARG A 26 -7.20 14.40 -13.99
C ARG A 26 -5.71 14.58 -13.82
N ILE A 27 -4.98 14.35 -14.91
CA ILE A 27 -3.54 14.62 -14.97
C ILE A 27 -3.35 16.13 -15.07
N PRO A 28 -2.56 16.77 -14.19
CA PRO A 28 -2.23 18.19 -14.32
C PRO A 28 -1.45 18.44 -15.61
N TYR A 29 -1.82 19.49 -16.34
CA TYR A 29 -1.16 19.86 -17.62
C TYR A 29 -0.23 21.06 -17.47
N GLU A 30 -0.54 21.95 -16.51
CA GLU A 30 0.25 23.15 -16.27
C GLU A 30 1.51 22.82 -15.47
N ARG A 31 2.64 23.43 -15.86
CA ARG A 31 3.95 23.16 -15.24
C ARG A 31 3.93 23.37 -13.72
N ASP A 32 3.27 24.42 -13.27
CA ASP A 32 3.28 24.80 -11.86
C ASP A 32 2.37 23.86 -11.04
N GLU A 33 1.28 23.35 -11.62
CA GLU A 33 0.45 22.30 -11.02
C GLU A 33 1.22 20.97 -10.90
N ILE A 34 1.96 20.59 -11.95
CA ILE A 34 2.81 19.39 -11.94
C ILE A 34 3.86 19.48 -10.82
N ARG A 35 4.49 20.65 -10.65
CA ARG A 35 5.47 20.88 -9.57
C ARG A 35 4.84 20.74 -8.20
N ALA A 36 3.68 21.35 -7.98
CA ALA A 36 2.96 21.25 -6.71
C ALA A 36 2.57 19.80 -6.38
N GLU A 37 2.11 19.05 -7.39
CA GLU A 37 1.75 17.64 -7.23
C GLU A 37 2.95 16.76 -6.88
N ILE A 38 4.09 16.97 -7.55
CA ILE A 38 5.36 16.29 -7.23
C ILE A 38 5.79 16.57 -5.79
N GLU A 39 5.74 17.84 -5.36
CA GLU A 39 6.10 18.22 -4.00
C GLU A 39 5.18 17.55 -2.97
N ARG A 40 3.87 17.50 -3.25
CA ARG A 40 2.89 16.79 -2.42
C ARG A 40 3.25 15.32 -2.26
N HIS A 41 3.56 14.63 -3.36
CA HIS A 41 3.93 13.23 -3.34
C HIS A 41 5.25 12.99 -2.58
N GLN A 42 6.26 13.82 -2.80
CA GLN A 42 7.52 13.70 -2.08
C GLN A 42 7.34 13.88 -0.57
N ARG A 43 6.51 14.83 -0.14
CA ARG A 43 6.18 15.04 1.28
C ARG A 43 5.51 13.81 1.89
N MET A 44 4.46 13.29 1.25
CA MET A 44 3.75 12.08 1.70
C MET A 44 4.68 10.86 1.77
N LEU A 45 5.56 10.67 0.78
CA LEU A 45 6.51 9.55 0.79
C LEU A 45 7.55 9.67 1.92
N ARG A 46 8.01 10.88 2.23
CA ARG A 46 8.92 11.11 3.36
C ARG A 46 8.23 10.80 4.68
N GLU A 47 7.02 11.31 4.89
CA GLU A 47 6.21 11.04 6.09
C GLU A 47 5.99 9.54 6.29
N ARG A 48 5.52 8.86 5.25
CA ARG A 48 5.30 7.40 5.28
C ARG A 48 6.58 6.63 5.58
N ARG A 49 7.72 7.06 5.03
CA ARG A 49 9.03 6.44 5.34
C ARG A 49 9.39 6.63 6.81
N THR A 50 9.21 7.84 7.35
CA THR A 50 9.53 8.12 8.77
C THR A 50 8.63 7.35 9.73
N GLU A 51 7.34 7.23 9.42
CA GLU A 51 6.39 6.44 10.19
C GLU A 51 6.78 4.96 10.19
N MET A 52 7.03 4.38 9.03
CA MET A 52 7.46 2.98 8.90
C MET A 52 8.79 2.70 9.62
N GLN A 53 9.71 3.66 9.66
CA GLN A 53 10.95 3.52 10.43
C GLN A 53 10.68 3.49 11.93
N ARG A 54 9.84 4.40 12.44
CA ARG A 54 9.45 4.44 13.85
C ARG A 54 8.71 3.17 14.28
N GLU A 55 7.81 2.66 13.45
CA GLU A 55 7.10 1.40 13.71
C GLU A 55 8.10 0.25 13.87
N ARG A 56 9.02 0.09 12.91
CA ARG A 56 10.06 -0.95 12.96
C ARG A 56 10.99 -0.83 14.16
N GLU A 57 11.37 0.39 14.55
CA GLU A 57 12.16 0.62 15.75
C GLU A 57 11.39 0.23 17.01
N SER A 58 10.10 0.56 17.08
CA SER A 58 9.24 0.19 18.20
C SER A 58 9.02 -1.33 18.31
N GLU A 59 8.88 -2.03 17.18
CA GLU A 59 8.76 -3.49 17.12
C GLU A 59 10.06 -4.15 17.63
N ARG A 60 11.22 -3.69 17.15
CA ARG A 60 12.53 -4.17 17.61
C ARG A 60 12.75 -3.96 19.10
N ALA A 61 12.33 -2.81 19.64
CA ALA A 61 12.43 -2.53 21.06
C ALA A 61 11.57 -3.51 21.89
N LYS A 62 10.33 -3.76 21.47
CA LYS A 62 9.44 -4.74 22.11
C LYS A 62 9.99 -6.16 22.05
N GLU A 63 10.56 -6.56 20.92
CA GLU A 63 11.22 -7.87 20.76
C GLU A 63 12.42 -8.01 21.71
N HIS A 64 13.25 -6.98 21.84
CA HIS A 64 14.36 -6.97 22.78
C HIS A 64 13.91 -7.06 24.24
N GLU A 65 12.88 -6.32 24.65
CA GLU A 65 12.30 -6.42 26.00
C GLU A 65 11.73 -7.81 26.27
N HIS A 66 11.02 -8.40 25.30
CA HIS A 66 10.46 -9.73 25.42
C HIS A 66 11.55 -10.82 25.59
N GLN A 67 12.65 -10.72 24.85
CA GLN A 67 13.79 -11.64 24.98
C GLN A 67 14.51 -11.50 26.33
N GLN A 68 14.65 -10.27 26.85
CA GLN A 68 15.29 -10.04 28.15
C GLN A 68 14.44 -10.54 29.32
N GLY A 69 13.11 -10.37 29.27
CA GLY A 69 12.19 -10.91 30.27
C GLY A 69 12.20 -12.43 30.34
N GLN A 70 12.22 -13.12 29.20
CA GLN A 70 12.28 -14.59 29.13
C GLN A 70 13.63 -15.17 29.59
N GLY A 71 14.71 -14.41 29.52
CA GLY A 71 16.02 -14.81 30.03
C GLY A 71 16.11 -14.80 31.56
N GLN A 72 15.34 -13.95 32.23
CA GLN A 72 15.36 -13.81 33.70
C GLN A 72 14.49 -14.87 34.41
N GLU A 73 13.46 -15.43 33.75
CA GLU A 73 12.60 -16.47 34.33
C GLU A 73 13.22 -17.89 34.35
N LYS A 74 14.36 -18.13 33.68
CA LYS A 74 14.95 -19.48 33.50
C LYS A 74 16.10 -19.83 34.45
N LEU A 75 16.18 -19.23 35.63
CA LEU A 75 17.12 -19.64 36.68
C LEU A 75 16.39 -20.35 37.84
N PRO A 76 16.22 -21.68 37.80
CA PRO A 76 15.89 -22.44 38.99
C PRO A 76 17.15 -22.66 39.86
N THR A 77 16.96 -22.58 41.18
CA THR A 77 17.94 -22.88 42.25
C THR A 77 18.11 -24.38 42.46
#